data_AF-A0A1A0DM62-F1
#
_entry.id   AF-A0A1A0DM62-F1
#
_cell.length_a   1.000
_cell.length_b   1.000
_cell.length_c   1.000
_cell.angle_alpha   90.00
_cell.angle_beta   90.00
_cell.angle_gamma   90.00
#
_symmetry.space_group_name_H-M   'P 1'
#
loop_
_entity.id
_entity.type
_entity.pdbx_description
1 polymer ?
#
loop_
_entity_poly.entity_id
_entity_poly.type
_entity_poly.pdbx_seq_one_letter_code
_entity_poly.pdbx_strand_id
1 'polypeptide(L)'
;MQRVGTETILGVRIHADKLLIDPCIPQHWPEFEVTLQWKTARYSILVKNPDHVCRGVRKITVDGVQSYMMHEVNMQDDGLLHKVEVILGS
;
A
#
# COMPACT_ATOMS: atom_id res chain seq x y z
N MET A 1 9.45 14.34 18.55
CA MET A 1 8.54 13.51 17.72
C MET A 1 9.38 12.41 17.08
N GLN A 2 9.22 11.17 17.51
CA GLN A 2 9.95 10.04 16.92
C GLN A 2 9.30 9.68 15.58
N ARG A 3 9.99 9.98 14.48
CA ARG A 3 9.68 9.40 13.17
C ARG A 3 10.28 8.00 13.18
N VAL A 4 9.55 7.02 13.71
CA VAL A 4 9.90 5.62 13.45
C VAL A 4 9.73 5.43 11.95
N GLY A 5 10.85 5.21 11.25
CA GLY A 5 10.85 4.79 9.85
C GLY A 5 10.17 3.44 9.74
N THR A 6 8.86 3.44 9.51
CA THR A 6 8.02 2.27 9.22
C THR A 6 8.22 1.77 7.78
N GLU A 7 9.39 2.01 7.17
CA GLU A 7 9.65 1.71 5.76
C GLU A 7 9.86 0.20 5.48
N THR A 8 9.72 -0.67 6.47
CA THR A 8 9.94 -2.12 6.28
C THR A 8 8.95 -3.02 7.01
N ILE A 9 8.14 -2.50 7.93
CA ILE A 9 7.39 -3.37 8.87
C ILE A 9 6.17 -4.04 8.20
N LEU A 10 5.65 -3.50 7.10
CA LEU A 10 4.42 -3.99 6.47
C LEU A 10 4.55 -4.21 4.96
N GLY A 11 5.77 -4.25 4.42
CA GLY A 11 6.00 -4.55 3.00
C GLY A 11 5.63 -3.44 2.01
N VAL A 12 5.34 -2.23 2.51
CA VAL A 12 5.13 -1.03 1.68
C VAL A 12 6.45 -0.27 1.56
N ARG A 13 6.94 -0.06 0.34
CA ARG A 13 8.23 0.60 0.07
C ARG A 13 8.10 1.60 -1.07
N ILE A 14 8.85 2.68 -1.01
CA ILE A 14 8.91 3.67 -2.09
C ILE A 14 10.23 3.47 -2.82
N HIS A 15 10.17 3.23 -4.13
CA HIS A 15 11.32 3.09 -5.00
C HIS A 15 11.26 4.14 -6.12
N ALA A 16 12.09 5.18 -6.00
CA ALA A 16 12.08 6.35 -6.88
C ALA A 16 10.68 7.01 -6.97
N ASP A 17 9.97 6.76 -8.05
CA ASP A 17 8.63 7.30 -8.35
C ASP A 17 7.54 6.21 -8.30
N LYS A 18 7.88 5.02 -7.78
CA LYS A 18 6.97 3.89 -7.66
C LYS A 18 6.78 3.47 -6.22
N LEU A 19 5.53 3.23 -5.84
CA LEU A 19 5.16 2.61 -4.57
C LEU A 19 5.09 1.09 -4.78
N LEU A 20 6.02 0.37 -4.17
CA LEU A 20 6.04 -1.08 -4.13
C LEU A 20 5.20 -1.57 -2.95
N ILE A 21 4.29 -2.49 -3.22
CA ILE A 21 3.33 -3.03 -2.25
C ILE A 21 3.47 -4.55 -2.25
N ASP A 22 4.18 -5.06 -1.26
CA ASP A 22 4.35 -6.50 -1.00
C ASP A 22 4.11 -6.80 0.50
N PRO A 23 2.87 -6.67 0.98
CA PRO A 23 2.57 -6.82 2.39
C PRO A 23 2.78 -8.27 2.84
N CYS A 24 3.56 -8.40 3.92
CA CYS A 24 3.78 -9.65 4.62
C CYS A 24 3.22 -9.48 6.04
N ILE A 25 1.94 -9.79 6.21
CA ILE A 25 1.23 -9.63 7.48
C ILE A 25 0.86 -10.99 8.09
N PRO A 26 0.56 -11.05 9.38
CA PRO A 26 -0.02 -12.24 9.98
C PRO A 26 -1.40 -12.54 9.39
N GLN A 27 -1.70 -13.82 9.11
CA GLN A 27 -3.00 -14.30 8.61
C GLN A 27 -4.20 -13.82 9.43
N HIS A 28 -4.05 -13.59 10.74
CA HIS A 28 -5.14 -13.19 11.61
C HIS A 28 -5.52 -11.70 11.49
N TRP A 29 -4.75 -10.89 10.74
CA TRP A 29 -5.07 -9.47 10.53
C TRP A 29 -6.10 -9.32 9.42
N PRO A 30 -7.30 -8.77 9.71
CA PRO A 30 -8.34 -8.59 8.70
C PRO A 30 -8.01 -7.45 7.73
N GLU A 31 -7.41 -6.37 8.22
CA GLU A 31 -6.96 -5.24 7.43
C GLU A 31 -6.00 -4.35 8.24
N PHE A 32 -5.25 -3.50 7.54
CA PHE A 32 -4.47 -2.43 8.15
C PHE A 32 -4.37 -1.22 7.21
N GLU A 33 -4.19 -0.03 7.79
CA GLU A 33 -4.03 1.21 7.04
C GLU A 33 -2.64 1.81 7.29
N VAL A 34 -2.03 2.33 6.23
CA VAL A 34 -0.76 3.07 6.26
C VAL A 34 -0.94 4.38 5.53
N THR A 35 -0.71 5.49 6.21
CA THR A 35 -0.58 6.78 5.53
C THR A 35 0.90 7.12 5.37
N LEU A 36 1.35 7.37 4.15
CA LEU A 36 2.68 7.87 3.86
C LEU A 36 2.60 9.22 3.15
N GLN A 37 3.58 10.07 3.42
CA GLN A 37 3.76 11.32 2.70
C GLN A 37 4.93 11.14 1.73
N TRP A 38 4.68 11.34 0.45
CA TRP A 38 5.70 11.28 -0.58
C TRP A 38 5.74 12.62 -1.31
N LYS A 39 6.87 13.32 -1.17
CA LYS A 39 7.04 14.71 -1.64
C LYS A 39 5.89 15.60 -1.13
N THR A 40 5.14 16.23 -2.04
CA THR A 40 3.98 17.08 -1.70
C THR A 40 2.69 16.28 -1.54
N ALA A 41 2.61 15.10 -2.14
CA ALA A 41 1.43 14.24 -2.13
C ALA A 41 1.36 13.34 -0.88
N ARG A 42 0.16 12.86 -0.57
CA ARG A 42 -0.10 11.89 0.51
C ARG A 42 -0.75 10.64 -0.06
N TYR A 43 -0.32 9.49 0.40
CA TYR A 43 -0.89 8.20 0.00
C TYR A 43 -1.47 7.53 1.24
N SER A 44 -2.76 7.24 1.21
CA SER A 44 -3.40 6.38 2.21
C SER A 44 -3.57 4.99 1.61
N ILE A 45 -2.84 4.02 2.14
CA ILE A 45 -2.81 2.63 1.68
C ILE A 45 -3.62 1.79 2.66
N LEU A 46 -4.75 1.27 2.20
CA LEU A 46 -5.60 0.35 2.95
C LEU A 46 -5.41 -1.06 2.41
N VAL A 47 -4.87 -1.95 3.23
CA VAL A 47 -4.66 -3.36 2.86
C VAL A 47 -5.70 -4.21 3.56
N LYS A 48 -6.52 -4.92 2.77
CA LYS A 48 -7.57 -5.83 3.23
C LYS A 48 -7.16 -7.27 2.98
N ASN A 49 -7.37 -8.13 3.96
CA ASN A 49 -7.01 -9.55 3.93
C ASN A 49 -8.23 -10.44 4.24
N PRO A 50 -9.24 -10.45 3.36
CA PRO A 50 -10.45 -11.25 3.59
C PRO A 50 -10.17 -12.76 3.59
N ASP A 51 -9.10 -13.20 2.92
CA ASP A 51 -8.73 -14.61 2.78
C ASP A 51 -7.79 -15.09 3.90
N HIS A 52 -7.42 -14.20 4.84
CA HIS A 52 -6.49 -14.52 5.93
C HIS A 52 -5.17 -15.13 5.44
N VAL A 53 -4.60 -14.58 4.36
CA VAL A 53 -3.30 -15.00 3.82
C VAL A 53 -2.15 -14.21 4.44
N CYS A 54 -0.95 -14.78 4.42
CA CYS A 54 0.24 -14.09 4.91
C CYS A 54 0.85 -13.12 3.87
N ARG A 55 0.65 -13.43 2.58
CA ARG A 55 1.21 -12.73 1.41
C ARG A 55 0.31 -12.97 0.19
N GLY A 56 0.55 -12.20 -0.87
CA GLY A 56 -0.13 -12.35 -2.17
C GLY A 56 -1.13 -11.22 -2.39
N VAL A 57 -0.81 -10.33 -3.33
CA VAL A 57 -1.70 -9.22 -3.70
C VAL A 57 -2.57 -9.66 -4.86
N ARG A 58 -3.88 -9.72 -4.62
CA ARG A 58 -4.88 -10.12 -5.61
C ARG A 58 -5.34 -8.94 -6.46
N LYS A 59 -5.47 -7.76 -5.85
CA LYS A 59 -5.97 -6.57 -6.53
C LYS A 59 -5.42 -5.30 -5.88
N ILE A 60 -5.06 -4.33 -6.71
CA ILE A 60 -4.71 -2.97 -6.30
C ILE A 60 -5.67 -2.00 -6.99
N THR A 61 -6.18 -1.04 -6.23
CA THR A 61 -7.00 0.07 -6.72
C THR A 61 -6.37 1.37 -6.26
N VAL A 62 -6.23 2.34 -7.16
CA VAL A 62 -5.66 3.67 -6.87
C VAL A 62 -6.70 4.70 -7.25
N ASP A 63 -7.15 5.48 -6.28
CA ASP A 63 -8.19 6.50 -6.43
C ASP A 63 -9.50 5.95 -7.05
N GLY A 64 -9.85 4.70 -6.71
CA GLY A 64 -11.00 4.00 -7.28
C GLY A 64 -10.75 3.33 -8.64
N VAL A 65 -9.58 3.53 -9.26
CA VAL A 65 -9.21 2.91 -10.54
C VAL A 65 -8.37 1.65 -10.30
N GLN A 66 -8.79 0.52 -10.87
CA GLN A 66 -8.04 -0.73 -10.75
C GLN A 66 -6.69 -0.62 -11.49
N SER A 67 -5.59 -0.88 -10.78
CA SER A 67 -4.26 -0.95 -11.37
C SER A 67 -4.09 -2.26 -12.15
N TYR A 68 -3.42 -2.19 -13.30
CA TYR A 68 -2.96 -3.38 -14.03
C TYR A 68 -1.75 -4.03 -13.37
N MET A 69 -1.03 -3.28 -12.55
CA MET A 69 0.16 -3.73 -11.85
C MET A 69 -0.22 -4.31 -10.48
N MET A 70 0.32 -5.50 -10.18
CA MET A 70 -0.06 -6.29 -9.00
C MET A 70 0.74 -5.91 -7.75
N HIS A 71 1.88 -5.23 -7.89
CA HIS A 71 2.78 -4.90 -6.77
C HIS A 71 3.40 -3.50 -6.86
N GLU A 72 3.05 -2.72 -7.88
CA GLU A 72 3.62 -1.40 -8.10
C GLU A 72 2.52 -0.40 -8.44
N VAL A 73 2.63 0.79 -7.88
CA VAL A 73 1.77 1.94 -8.16
C VAL A 73 2.67 3.11 -8.54
N ASN A 74 2.42 3.71 -9.70
CA ASN A 74 3.11 4.94 -10.09
C ASN A 74 2.61 6.08 -9.20
N MET A 75 3.53 6.74 -8.50
CA MET A 75 3.19 7.88 -7.67
C MET A 75 3.21 9.16 -8.50
N GLN A 76 2.31 10.07 -8.17
CA GLN A 76 2.24 11.43 -8.71
C GLN A 76 2.49 12.44 -7.58
N ASP A 77 3.25 13.48 -7.90
CA ASP A 77 3.56 14.60 -7.02
C ASP A 77 2.63 15.77 -7.33
N ASP A 78 1.33 15.59 -7.08
CA ASP A 78 0.30 16.60 -7.36
C ASP A 78 -0.13 17.38 -6.10
N GLY A 79 0.46 17.07 -4.94
CA GLY A 79 0.04 17.64 -3.65
C GLY A 79 -1.27 17.07 -3.10
N LEU A 80 -1.91 16.15 -3.82
CA LEU A 80 -3.19 15.55 -3.45
C LEU A 80 -3.05 14.32 -2.55
N LEU A 81 -4.18 13.91 -1.97
CA LEU A 81 -4.33 12.66 -1.25
C LEU A 81 -4.78 11.57 -2.24
N HIS A 82 -3.92 10.58 -2.47
CA HIS A 82 -4.25 9.39 -3.24
C HIS A 82 -4.64 8.25 -2.31
N LYS A 83 -5.79 7.61 -2.56
CA LYS A 83 -6.22 6.43 -1.83
C LYS A 83 -5.82 5.17 -2.58
N VAL A 84 -5.08 4.29 -1.93
CA VAL A 84 -4.64 3.01 -2.49
C VAL A 84 -5.32 1.90 -1.69
N GLU A 85 -6.14 1.08 -2.34
CA GLU A 85 -6.73 -0.10 -1.73
C GLU A 85 -6.09 -1.35 -2.28
N VAL A 86 -5.67 -2.25 -1.39
CA VAL A 86 -4.96 -3.47 -1.71
C VAL A 86 -5.75 -4.62 -1.13
N ILE A 87 -6.08 -5.62 -1.94
CA ILE A 87 -6.78 -6.82 -1.50
C ILE A 87 -5.81 -7.98 -1.59
N LEU A 88 -5.59 -8.66 -0.47
CA LEU A 88 -4.82 -9.89 -0.41
C LEU A 88 -5.67 -11.10 -0.78
N GLY A 89 -5.01 -12.11 -1.33
CA GLY A 89 -5.60 -13.40 -1.67
C GLY A 89 -4.63 -14.29 -2.42
N SER A 90 -4.93 -15.59 -2.45
CA SER A 90 -4.23 -16.61 -3.24
C SER A 90 -4.71 -16.69 -4.68
#